data_AF-A0A1Q6ECZ3-F1
#
_entry.id   AF-A0A1Q6ECZ3-F1
#
_cell.length_a   1.000
_cell.length_b   1.000
_cell.length_c   1.000
_cell.angle_alpha   90.00
_cell.angle_beta   90.00
_cell.angle_gamma   90.00
#
_symmetry.space_group_name_H-M   'P 1'
#
loop_
_entity.id
_entity.type
_entity.pdbx_description
1 polymer ?
#
loop_
_entity_poly.entity_id
_entity_poly.type
_entity_poly.pdbx_seq_one_letter_code
_entity_poly.pdbx_strand_id
1 'polypeptide(L)'
;MATRQEILDKLNNNHTEFTPSVLANVIKSHDYDITVSDLYDLNNFPVEKIIEIRKILSDFENKKFEEAKNSLTPRKLNNFIKDFREGKNVENAKKILKDLDNSSWEDIADSNRKSDFEQYKSDFPKGNHYRDCNDILKDFDWYLAKKTDTVEAYSNYRINHPGVHDQEIDSLIKNYEDKKTWENCQSKGTEGYREYLLKFPNGQFAPEARVRIDNVSQKDKFLNRIRQNKNSVRILDIQKAVKDNKVTWSDITEVFGEAITEMIKSYEDDPILPNSEIPDCLSGNGTEVYFWGIKGSGKTCALGTALSYINKKGLYTPLPCKGAKYRDALKNLFRRNLSLCILPPATDEEQIHEMSLLLRNPDKKKNPDGRYTPFTFIDLPGELIHRAYELQGKTKDEVEKVLIKDLTSDEPHFKNFNILLNYLKDKNRPKIHFFIFEYGSHDRAIKINGQWVEIPDCLQALMSVLKDLKVFSKSTVGIYLLMTKADRLPCDKEDRPVNAEEYFDEYFSSFKTNLEKICNESYIGDFCGITFSIGDVYAQQICKFNGEDTEKVLRKLFLKSKPESDKWWTKILKG
;
A
#
# COMPACT_ATOMS: atom_id res chain seq x y z
N MET A 1 -47.40 91.80 2.60
CA MET A 1 -46.98 90.91 1.49
C MET A 1 -48.24 90.30 0.92
N ALA A 2 -48.33 90.13 -0.40
CA ALA A 2 -49.52 89.53 -0.98
C ALA A 2 -49.65 88.07 -0.50
N THR A 3 -50.86 87.60 -0.19
CA THR A 3 -51.09 86.21 0.21
C THR A 3 -51.01 85.26 -1.00
N ARG A 4 -50.77 83.96 -0.79
CA ARG A 4 -50.81 82.93 -1.84
C ARG A 4 -52.07 83.05 -2.69
N GLN A 5 -53.22 83.22 -2.02
CA GLN A 5 -54.52 83.37 -2.69
C GLN A 5 -54.62 84.68 -3.49
N GLU A 6 -54.14 85.80 -2.96
CA GLU A 6 -54.13 87.08 -3.68
C GLU A 6 -53.30 87.03 -4.98
N ILE A 7 -52.20 86.28 -4.99
CA ILE A 7 -51.39 86.11 -6.20
C ILE A 7 -52.11 85.21 -7.21
N LEU A 8 -52.72 84.10 -6.76
CA LEU A 8 -53.51 83.21 -7.62
C LEU A 8 -54.73 83.93 -8.22
N ASP A 9 -55.46 84.71 -7.42
CA ASP A 9 -56.62 85.49 -7.85
C ASP A 9 -56.23 86.55 -8.88
N LYS A 10 -55.08 87.22 -8.70
CA LYS A 10 -54.54 88.17 -9.69
C LYS A 10 -54.16 87.48 -10.99
N LEU A 11 -53.51 86.33 -10.92
CA LEU A 11 -53.13 85.55 -12.11
C LEU A 11 -54.36 85.06 -12.89
N ASN A 12 -55.45 84.74 -12.19
CA ASN A 12 -56.71 84.31 -12.80
C ASN A 12 -57.46 85.46 -13.51
N ASN A 13 -57.36 86.67 -12.97
CA ASN A 13 -58.06 87.85 -13.49
C ASN A 13 -57.23 88.65 -14.51
N ASN A 14 -55.90 88.66 -14.42
CA ASN A 14 -55.01 89.38 -15.33
C ASN A 14 -53.67 88.64 -15.54
N HIS A 15 -53.68 87.61 -16.39
CA HIS A 15 -52.51 86.79 -16.69
C HIS A 15 -51.35 87.53 -17.42
N THR A 16 -51.50 88.82 -17.77
CA THR A 16 -50.46 89.61 -18.44
C THR A 16 -49.51 90.34 -17.48
N GLU A 17 -49.89 90.47 -16.20
CA GLU A 17 -49.13 91.19 -15.17
C GLU A 17 -47.77 90.54 -14.88
N PHE A 18 -47.68 89.21 -15.00
CA PHE A 18 -46.46 88.47 -14.74
C PHE A 18 -45.93 87.79 -16.00
N THR A 19 -44.62 87.96 -16.23
CA THR A 19 -43.92 87.18 -17.25
C THR A 19 -43.65 85.76 -16.73
N PRO A 20 -43.55 84.76 -17.62
CA PRO A 20 -43.10 83.42 -17.26
C PRO A 20 -41.84 83.38 -16.40
N SER A 21 -40.86 84.25 -16.68
CA SER A 21 -39.63 84.37 -15.89
C SER A 21 -39.86 84.84 -14.45
N VAL A 22 -40.77 85.80 -14.23
CA VAL A 22 -41.10 86.30 -12.88
C VAL A 22 -41.82 85.21 -12.09
N LEU A 23 -42.79 84.53 -12.69
CA LEU A 23 -43.50 83.42 -12.03
C LEU A 23 -42.59 82.24 -11.72
N ALA A 24 -41.68 81.89 -12.64
CA ALA A 24 -40.69 80.85 -12.38
C ALA A 24 -39.76 81.22 -11.20
N ASN A 25 -39.40 82.49 -11.03
CA ASN A 25 -38.59 82.93 -9.89
C ASN A 25 -39.37 82.87 -8.57
N VAL A 26 -40.66 83.23 -8.59
CA VAL A 26 -41.56 83.08 -7.44
C VAL A 26 -41.72 81.61 -7.02
N ILE A 27 -41.85 80.70 -8.00
CA ILE A 27 -41.93 79.26 -7.72
C ILE A 27 -40.60 78.73 -7.18
N LYS A 28 -39.46 79.19 -7.72
CA LYS A 28 -38.11 78.79 -7.23
C LYS A 28 -37.85 79.24 -5.80
N SER A 29 -38.27 80.45 -5.43
CA SER A 29 -37.98 81.01 -4.11
C SER A 29 -38.83 80.39 -3.00
N HIS A 30 -39.92 79.70 -3.35
CA HIS A 30 -40.89 79.12 -2.41
C HIS A 30 -41.57 80.19 -1.50
N ASP A 31 -41.45 81.47 -1.82
CA ASP A 31 -41.90 82.57 -0.93
C ASP A 31 -43.44 82.58 -0.72
N TYR A 32 -44.20 81.92 -1.59
CA TYR A 32 -45.67 81.94 -1.58
C TYR A 32 -46.31 80.55 -1.72
N ASP A 33 -45.53 79.46 -1.67
CA ASP A 33 -46.00 78.08 -1.90
C ASP A 33 -46.89 77.93 -3.16
N ILE A 34 -46.53 78.64 -4.23
CA ILE A 34 -47.17 78.51 -5.55
C ILE A 34 -46.43 77.42 -6.31
N THR A 35 -47.19 76.45 -6.82
CA THR A 35 -46.67 75.35 -7.65
C THR A 35 -47.06 75.55 -9.11
N VAL A 36 -46.42 74.79 -9.99
CA VAL A 36 -46.85 74.72 -11.39
C VAL A 36 -48.25 74.10 -11.52
N SER A 37 -48.65 73.20 -10.60
CA SER A 37 -49.99 72.61 -10.59
C SER A 37 -51.06 73.68 -10.36
N ASP A 38 -50.82 74.59 -9.41
CA ASP A 38 -51.73 75.69 -9.11
C ASP A 38 -52.03 76.55 -10.35
N LEU A 39 -51.08 76.65 -11.30
CA LEU A 39 -51.28 77.40 -12.54
C LEU A 39 -52.20 76.68 -13.55
N TYR A 40 -52.28 75.35 -13.51
CA TYR A 40 -53.21 74.57 -14.34
C TYR A 40 -54.65 74.66 -13.83
N ASP A 41 -54.83 74.90 -12.53
CA ASP A 41 -56.14 75.02 -11.90
C ASP A 41 -56.80 76.39 -12.14
N LEU A 42 -56.08 77.33 -12.78
CA LEU A 42 -56.60 78.66 -13.15
C LEU A 42 -57.35 78.61 -14.48
N ASN A 43 -58.61 79.06 -14.49
CA ASN A 43 -59.49 78.99 -15.66
C ASN A 43 -59.00 79.79 -16.87
N ASN A 44 -58.26 80.89 -16.66
CA ASN A 44 -57.89 81.85 -17.71
C ASN A 44 -56.37 81.97 -17.94
N PHE A 45 -55.55 81.04 -17.43
CA PHE A 45 -54.09 81.13 -17.58
C PHE A 45 -53.60 80.38 -18.83
N PRO A 46 -52.83 81.03 -19.74
CA PRO A 46 -52.41 80.39 -21.00
C PRO A 46 -51.49 79.18 -20.79
N VAL A 47 -51.84 78.05 -21.40
CA VAL A 47 -51.05 76.81 -21.34
C VAL A 47 -49.64 77.03 -21.89
N GLU A 48 -49.47 77.88 -22.90
CA GLU A 48 -48.17 78.22 -23.49
C GLU A 48 -47.23 78.87 -22.47
N LYS A 49 -47.77 79.75 -21.60
CA LYS A 49 -47.00 80.35 -20.50
C LYS A 49 -46.61 79.32 -19.45
N ILE A 50 -47.48 78.35 -19.14
CA ILE A 50 -47.16 77.27 -18.21
C ILE A 50 -46.04 76.39 -18.78
N ILE A 51 -46.06 76.11 -20.09
CA ILE A 51 -44.98 75.37 -20.78
C ILE A 51 -43.65 76.13 -20.67
N GLU A 52 -43.66 77.45 -20.86
CA GLU A 52 -42.46 78.30 -20.72
C GLU A 52 -41.93 78.32 -19.27
N ILE A 53 -42.81 78.45 -18.28
CA ILE A 53 -42.47 78.37 -16.85
C ILE A 53 -41.86 77.01 -16.52
N ARG A 54 -42.47 75.91 -16.98
CA ARG A 54 -41.96 74.54 -16.82
C ARG A 54 -40.56 74.40 -17.42
N LYS A 55 -40.32 74.96 -18.60
CA LYS A 55 -39.01 74.95 -19.24
C LYS A 55 -37.96 75.66 -18.38
N ILE A 56 -38.26 76.87 -17.88
CA ILE A 56 -37.35 77.65 -17.02
C ILE A 56 -37.03 76.92 -15.70
N LEU A 57 -38.02 76.28 -15.08
CA LEU A 57 -37.82 75.49 -13.86
C LEU A 57 -37.00 74.22 -14.14
N SER A 58 -37.27 73.55 -15.26
CA SER A 58 -36.53 72.36 -15.68
C SER A 58 -35.06 72.66 -16.02
N ASP A 59 -34.79 73.79 -16.67
CA ASP A 59 -33.43 74.26 -16.98
C ASP A 59 -32.67 74.64 -15.69
N PHE A 60 -33.38 75.22 -14.72
CA PHE A 60 -32.82 75.53 -13.41
C PHE A 60 -32.46 74.27 -12.61
N GLU A 61 -33.37 73.28 -12.54
CA GLU A 61 -33.10 71.98 -11.94
C GLU A 61 -31.91 71.30 -12.62
N ASN A 62 -31.87 71.27 -13.96
CA ASN A 62 -30.76 70.71 -14.73
C ASN A 62 -29.42 71.37 -14.37
N LYS A 63 -29.39 72.70 -14.26
CA LYS A 63 -28.18 73.43 -13.86
C LYS A 63 -27.76 73.06 -12.44
N LYS A 64 -28.69 72.98 -11.49
CA LYS A 64 -28.41 72.58 -10.11
C LYS A 64 -27.97 71.12 -9.99
N PHE A 65 -28.53 70.23 -10.80
CA PHE A 65 -28.09 68.85 -10.89
C PHE A 65 -26.67 68.75 -11.45
N GLU A 66 -26.34 69.44 -12.53
CA GLU A 66 -24.97 69.45 -13.08
C GLU A 66 -23.97 70.08 -12.10
N GLU A 67 -24.33 71.14 -11.36
CA GLU A 67 -23.50 71.68 -10.28
C GLU A 67 -23.24 70.63 -9.17
N ALA A 68 -24.25 69.83 -8.80
CA ALA A 68 -24.12 68.79 -7.78
C ALA A 68 -23.31 67.59 -8.29
N LYS A 69 -23.61 67.11 -9.50
CA LYS A 69 -22.93 66.00 -10.18
C LYS A 69 -21.45 66.29 -10.41
N ASN A 70 -21.11 67.46 -10.95
CA ASN A 70 -19.71 67.84 -11.21
C ASN A 70 -18.90 68.06 -9.93
N SER A 71 -19.57 68.36 -8.81
CA SER A 71 -18.87 68.46 -7.53
C SER A 71 -18.43 67.11 -6.96
N LEU A 72 -19.11 66.02 -7.37
CA LEU A 72 -18.93 64.67 -6.84
C LEU A 72 -18.91 64.58 -5.29
N THR A 73 -19.53 65.55 -4.61
CA THR A 73 -19.61 65.53 -3.14
C THR A 73 -20.96 64.98 -2.68
N PRO A 74 -20.99 63.99 -1.75
CA PRO A 74 -22.22 63.45 -1.20
C PRO A 74 -23.14 64.53 -0.62
N ARG A 75 -22.54 65.54 0.03
CA ARG A 75 -23.25 66.69 0.59
C ARG A 75 -24.03 67.49 -0.46
N LYS A 76 -23.45 67.81 -1.63
CA LYS A 76 -24.15 68.58 -2.67
C LYS A 76 -25.23 67.75 -3.36
N LEU A 77 -25.01 66.45 -3.56
CA LEU A 77 -26.04 65.54 -4.08
C LEU A 77 -27.20 65.39 -3.10
N ASN A 78 -26.94 65.23 -1.81
CA ASN A 78 -27.96 65.18 -0.77
C ASN A 78 -28.78 66.48 -0.69
N ASN A 79 -28.13 67.65 -0.79
CA ASN A 79 -28.84 68.93 -0.84
C ASN A 79 -29.73 69.03 -2.09
N PHE A 80 -29.21 68.64 -3.27
CA PHE A 80 -30.00 68.61 -4.51
C PHE A 80 -31.25 67.70 -4.37
N ILE A 81 -31.08 66.48 -3.86
CA ILE A 81 -32.21 65.55 -3.65
C ILE A 81 -33.25 66.12 -2.67
N LYS A 82 -32.79 66.85 -1.64
CA LYS A 82 -33.66 67.49 -0.65
C LYS A 82 -34.47 68.65 -1.25
N ASP A 83 -33.83 69.47 -2.08
CA ASP A 83 -34.39 70.70 -2.65
C ASP A 83 -35.34 70.40 -3.83
N PHE A 84 -35.15 69.27 -4.54
CA PHE A 84 -35.91 68.91 -5.73
C PHE A 84 -36.64 67.56 -5.60
N ARG A 85 -37.35 67.28 -4.50
CA ARG A 85 -37.85 65.92 -4.12
C ARG A 85 -38.57 65.12 -5.23
N GLU A 86 -39.29 65.79 -6.13
CA GLU A 86 -40.04 65.18 -7.24
C GLU A 86 -39.45 65.55 -8.63
N GLY A 87 -38.24 66.09 -8.65
CA GLY A 87 -37.53 66.49 -9.86
C GLY A 87 -37.14 65.30 -10.74
N LYS A 88 -37.07 65.52 -12.05
CA LYS A 88 -36.72 64.49 -13.04
C LYS A 88 -35.30 63.91 -12.84
N ASN A 89 -34.40 64.68 -12.23
CA ASN A 89 -33.01 64.27 -12.02
C ASN A 89 -32.74 63.63 -10.64
N VAL A 90 -33.75 63.52 -9.77
CA VAL A 90 -33.59 62.95 -8.42
C VAL A 90 -33.09 61.52 -8.45
N GLU A 91 -33.67 60.66 -9.28
CA GLU A 91 -33.26 59.26 -9.36
C GLU A 91 -31.84 59.10 -9.89
N ASN A 92 -31.43 59.96 -10.84
CA ASN A 92 -30.04 60.03 -11.31
C ASN A 92 -29.09 60.49 -10.20
N ALA A 93 -29.46 61.50 -9.41
CA ALA A 93 -28.68 61.97 -8.27
C ALA A 93 -28.55 60.90 -7.18
N LYS A 94 -29.62 60.16 -6.88
CA LYS A 94 -29.61 59.02 -5.95
C LYS A 94 -28.70 57.90 -6.43
N LYS A 95 -28.72 57.59 -7.73
CA LYS A 95 -27.83 56.59 -8.33
C LYS A 95 -26.36 56.98 -8.18
N ILE A 96 -26.00 58.21 -8.54
CA ILE A 96 -24.62 58.73 -8.36
C ILE A 96 -24.21 58.69 -6.89
N LEU A 97 -25.10 59.09 -5.98
CA LEU A 97 -24.83 59.05 -4.54
C LEU A 97 -24.60 57.61 -4.04
N LYS A 98 -25.34 56.64 -4.55
CA LYS A 98 -25.17 55.21 -4.23
C LYS A 98 -23.86 54.65 -4.79
N ASP A 99 -23.46 55.06 -5.99
CA ASP A 99 -22.19 54.64 -6.58
C ASP A 99 -21.01 55.22 -5.78
N LEU A 100 -21.10 56.50 -5.37
CA LEU A 100 -20.13 57.16 -4.50
C LEU A 100 -20.06 56.53 -3.10
N ASP A 101 -21.20 56.10 -2.54
CA ASP A 101 -21.26 55.40 -1.25
C ASP A 101 -20.41 54.13 -1.27
N ASN A 102 -20.61 53.27 -2.28
CA ASN A 102 -19.84 52.04 -2.41
C ASN A 102 -18.36 52.31 -2.67
N SER A 103 -18.01 53.22 -3.57
CA SER A 103 -16.60 53.53 -3.86
C SER A 103 -15.89 54.14 -2.64
N SER A 104 -16.56 55.04 -1.92
CA SER A 104 -15.98 55.67 -0.72
C SER A 104 -15.77 54.65 0.41
N TRP A 105 -16.62 53.63 0.51
CA TRP A 105 -16.43 52.54 1.45
C TRP A 105 -15.23 51.67 1.08
N GLU A 106 -15.10 51.29 -0.19
CA GLU A 106 -13.95 50.51 -0.70
C GLU A 106 -12.63 51.25 -0.43
N ASP A 107 -12.60 52.57 -0.63
CA ASP A 107 -11.41 53.40 -0.40
C ASP A 107 -10.93 53.41 1.06
N ILE A 108 -11.86 53.26 2.02
CA ILE A 108 -11.55 53.30 3.46
C ILE A 108 -11.53 51.94 4.13
N ALA A 109 -11.96 50.87 3.46
CA ALA A 109 -12.06 49.53 4.03
C ALA A 109 -10.73 49.05 4.64
N ASP A 110 -9.62 49.45 4.03
CA ASP A 110 -8.25 49.19 4.48
C ASP A 110 -7.60 50.36 5.23
N SER A 111 -8.35 51.40 5.61
CA SER A 111 -7.81 52.50 6.41
C SER A 111 -7.51 52.09 7.85
N ASN A 112 -6.44 52.66 8.42
CA ASN A 112 -6.11 52.57 9.85
C ASN A 112 -6.44 53.86 10.61
N ARG A 113 -7.16 54.81 9.99
CA ARG A 113 -7.50 56.10 10.58
C ARG A 113 -8.98 56.17 10.93
N LYS A 114 -9.28 56.39 12.21
CA LYS A 114 -10.66 56.58 12.69
C LYS A 114 -11.38 57.72 11.96
N SER A 115 -10.66 58.78 11.63
CA SER A 115 -11.18 59.94 10.89
C SER A 115 -11.79 59.59 9.54
N ASP A 116 -11.30 58.56 8.86
CA ASP A 116 -11.80 58.19 7.53
C ASP A 116 -13.20 57.55 7.64
N PHE A 117 -13.40 56.70 8.66
CA PHE A 117 -14.71 56.12 8.98
C PHE A 117 -15.68 57.18 9.54
N GLU A 118 -15.21 58.12 10.36
CA GLU A 118 -16.03 59.24 10.83
C GLU A 118 -16.50 60.13 9.67
N GLN A 119 -15.62 60.40 8.72
CA GLN A 119 -15.93 61.17 7.51
C GLN A 119 -16.95 60.43 6.64
N TYR A 120 -16.74 59.14 6.37
CA TYR A 120 -17.70 58.32 5.63
C TYR A 120 -19.08 58.29 6.29
N LYS A 121 -19.14 58.10 7.62
CA LYS A 121 -20.39 58.11 8.38
C LYS A 121 -21.14 59.45 8.27
N SER A 122 -20.41 60.55 8.21
CA SER A 122 -20.96 61.90 8.02
C SER A 122 -21.48 62.11 6.59
N ASP A 123 -20.75 61.64 5.58
CA ASP A 123 -21.10 61.83 4.17
C ASP A 123 -22.26 60.92 3.72
N PHE A 124 -22.37 59.73 4.32
CA PHE A 124 -23.37 58.71 3.98
C PHE A 124 -24.22 58.27 5.19
N PRO A 125 -25.00 59.17 5.83
CA PRO A 125 -25.77 58.87 7.04
C PRO A 125 -26.91 57.86 6.82
N LYS A 126 -27.22 57.53 5.56
CA LYS A 126 -28.19 56.52 5.13
C LYS A 126 -27.61 55.58 4.07
N GLY A 127 -26.28 55.49 3.98
CA GLY A 127 -25.58 54.63 3.02
C GLY A 127 -25.72 53.15 3.35
N ASN A 128 -25.35 52.30 2.39
CA ASN A 128 -25.45 50.85 2.51
C ASN A 128 -24.53 50.31 3.62
N HIS A 129 -23.33 50.88 3.78
CA HIS A 129 -22.32 50.43 4.76
C HIS A 129 -22.36 51.23 6.07
N TYR A 130 -23.40 52.02 6.31
CA TYR A 130 -23.52 52.82 7.53
C TYR A 130 -23.47 51.94 8.80
N ARG A 131 -24.10 50.76 8.76
CA ARG A 131 -24.10 49.83 9.89
C ARG A 131 -22.71 49.29 10.17
N ASP A 132 -22.01 48.82 9.15
CA ASP A 132 -20.65 48.27 9.27
C ASP A 132 -19.67 49.34 9.75
N CYS A 133 -19.73 50.54 9.16
CA CYS A 133 -18.96 51.70 9.61
C CYS A 133 -19.22 52.02 11.09
N ASN A 134 -20.49 52.04 11.49
CA ASN A 134 -20.88 52.34 12.85
C ASN A 134 -20.40 51.26 13.84
N ASP A 135 -20.41 49.99 13.46
CA ASP A 135 -19.93 48.90 14.30
C ASP A 135 -18.39 48.93 14.44
N ILE A 136 -17.65 49.25 13.37
CA ILE A 136 -16.20 49.52 13.45
C ILE A 136 -15.92 50.69 14.40
N LEU A 137 -16.66 51.79 14.30
CA LEU A 137 -16.45 52.97 15.14
C LEU A 137 -16.77 52.75 16.63
N LYS A 138 -17.63 51.78 16.98
CA LYS A 138 -17.92 51.44 18.39
C LYS A 138 -16.70 50.90 19.11
N ASP A 139 -15.85 50.15 18.42
CA ASP A 139 -14.65 49.53 18.98
C ASP A 139 -13.52 49.52 17.95
N PHE A 140 -13.08 50.74 17.59
CA PHE A 140 -12.11 50.94 16.53
C PHE A 140 -10.75 50.30 16.86
N ASP A 141 -10.36 50.32 18.13
CA ASP A 141 -9.12 49.71 18.58
C ASP A 141 -9.16 48.18 18.46
N TRP A 142 -10.33 47.55 18.68
CA TRP A 142 -10.51 46.12 18.46
C TRP A 142 -10.50 45.77 16.97
N TYR A 143 -11.12 46.60 16.14
CA TYR A 143 -11.02 46.49 14.69
C TYR A 143 -9.55 46.52 14.23
N LEU A 144 -8.75 47.48 14.72
CA LEU A 144 -7.32 47.53 14.40
C LEU A 144 -6.55 46.31 14.92
N ALA A 145 -6.86 45.83 16.13
CA ALA A 145 -6.24 44.63 16.69
C ALA A 145 -6.52 43.39 15.84
N LYS A 146 -7.79 43.16 15.46
CA LYS A 146 -8.20 42.06 14.56
C LYS A 146 -7.65 42.20 13.15
N LYS A 147 -7.53 43.42 12.64
CA LYS A 147 -6.93 43.68 11.33
C LYS A 147 -5.42 43.40 11.31
N THR A 148 -4.73 43.70 12.41
CA THR A 148 -3.29 43.43 12.57
C THR A 148 -3.03 41.94 12.80
N ASP A 149 -3.94 41.26 13.50
CA ASP A 149 -3.93 39.81 13.77
C ASP A 149 -2.61 39.27 14.34
N THR A 150 -2.09 39.94 15.38
CA THR A 150 -0.87 39.50 16.09
C THR A 150 -1.09 39.44 17.59
N VAL A 151 -0.34 38.55 18.26
CA VAL A 151 -0.33 38.47 19.74
C VAL A 151 0.00 39.81 20.38
N GLU A 152 0.90 40.59 19.78
CA GLU A 152 1.26 41.93 20.26
C GLU A 152 0.07 42.90 20.15
N ALA A 153 -0.63 42.93 19.00
CA ALA A 153 -1.81 43.77 18.82
C ALA A 153 -2.93 43.43 19.81
N TYR A 154 -3.21 42.14 20.02
CA TYR A 154 -4.21 41.69 20.99
C TYR A 154 -3.79 41.97 22.44
N SER A 155 -2.50 41.80 22.78
CA SER A 155 -1.97 42.13 24.11
C SER A 155 -2.06 43.62 24.40
N ASN A 156 -1.70 44.46 23.43
CA ASN A 156 -1.82 45.92 23.54
C ASN A 156 -3.28 46.35 23.70
N TYR A 157 -4.21 45.73 22.96
CA TYR A 157 -5.65 45.97 23.16
C TYR A 157 -6.09 45.61 24.58
N ARG A 158 -5.75 44.40 25.08
CA ARG A 158 -6.09 43.96 26.44
C ARG A 158 -5.59 44.91 27.53
N ILE A 159 -4.36 45.43 27.37
CA ILE A 159 -3.77 46.38 28.33
C ILE A 159 -4.57 47.69 28.37
N ASN A 160 -4.98 48.19 27.20
CA ASN A 160 -5.71 49.46 27.09
C ASN A 160 -7.21 49.31 27.39
N HIS A 161 -7.78 48.11 27.20
CA HIS A 161 -9.22 47.81 27.30
C HIS A 161 -9.49 46.51 28.09
N PRO A 162 -9.18 46.48 29.40
CA PRO A 162 -9.29 45.26 30.21
C PRO A 162 -10.75 44.79 30.36
N GLY A 163 -11.00 43.48 30.21
CA GLY A 163 -12.30 42.86 30.45
C GLY A 163 -13.29 42.84 29.27
N VAL A 164 -13.02 43.55 28.17
CA VAL A 164 -13.98 43.67 27.04
C VAL A 164 -13.96 42.46 26.11
N HIS A 165 -12.78 42.02 25.65
CA HIS A 165 -12.60 40.88 24.72
C HIS A 165 -11.67 39.80 25.27
N ASP A 166 -11.48 39.72 26.58
CA ASP A 166 -10.41 38.88 27.16
C ASP A 166 -10.51 37.41 26.77
N GLN A 167 -11.71 36.83 26.74
CA GLN A 167 -11.92 35.43 26.32
C GLN A 167 -11.62 35.21 24.82
N GLU A 168 -11.99 36.18 23.96
CA GLU A 168 -11.71 36.13 22.52
C GLU A 168 -10.20 36.25 22.30
N ILE A 169 -9.53 37.16 23.01
CA ILE A 169 -8.07 37.34 22.97
C ILE A 169 -7.34 36.10 23.47
N ASP A 170 -7.75 35.48 24.58
CA ASP A 170 -7.14 34.24 25.08
C ASP A 170 -7.25 33.13 24.04
N SER A 171 -8.40 33.02 23.37
CA SER A 171 -8.62 32.05 22.30
C SER A 171 -7.75 32.32 21.08
N LEU A 172 -7.63 33.59 20.66
CA LEU A 172 -6.79 34.00 19.53
C LEU A 172 -5.31 33.75 19.80
N ILE A 173 -4.81 34.14 20.98
CA ILE A 173 -3.42 33.90 21.40
C ILE A 173 -3.15 32.40 21.45
N LYS A 174 -4.07 31.61 22.04
CA LYS A 174 -3.93 30.14 22.11
C LYS A 174 -3.87 29.50 20.71
N ASN A 175 -4.72 29.93 19.78
CA ASN A 175 -4.71 29.44 18.40
C ASN A 175 -3.41 29.81 17.67
N TYR A 176 -2.92 31.04 17.86
CA TYR A 176 -1.64 31.47 17.32
C TYR A 176 -0.48 30.62 17.87
N GLU A 177 -0.47 30.38 19.18
CA GLU A 177 0.55 29.53 19.80
C GLU A 177 0.48 28.06 19.35
N ASP A 178 -0.71 27.49 19.19
CA ASP A 178 -0.92 26.12 18.68
C ASP A 178 -0.27 26.00 17.29
N LYS A 179 -0.63 26.89 16.37
CA LYS A 179 -0.12 26.92 15.00
C LYS A 179 1.40 27.13 14.94
N LYS A 180 1.93 28.08 15.71
CA LYS A 180 3.37 28.35 15.77
C LYS A 180 4.15 27.18 16.39
N THR A 181 3.59 26.51 17.40
CA THR A 181 4.22 25.33 18.02
C THR A 181 4.24 24.16 17.03
N TRP A 182 3.15 23.95 16.30
CA TRP A 182 3.07 22.95 15.23
C TRP A 182 4.11 23.21 14.13
N GLU A 183 4.21 24.43 13.62
CA GLU A 183 5.19 24.79 12.58
C GLU A 183 6.62 24.45 13.01
N ASN A 184 6.99 24.82 14.24
CA ASN A 184 8.33 24.55 14.77
C ASN A 184 8.60 23.05 15.00
N CYS A 185 7.60 22.29 15.43
CA CYS A 185 7.80 20.90 15.85
C CYS A 185 8.12 19.96 14.68
N GLN A 186 7.66 20.28 13.46
CA GLN A 186 7.88 19.45 12.27
C GLN A 186 9.37 19.20 11.97
N SER A 187 10.23 20.19 12.24
CA SER A 187 11.68 20.09 12.04
C SER A 187 12.37 19.08 12.97
N LYS A 188 11.77 18.80 14.13
CA LYS A 188 12.30 17.86 15.14
C LYS A 188 11.78 16.42 14.99
N GLY A 189 10.91 16.16 14.00
CA GLY A 189 10.32 14.84 13.79
C GLY A 189 9.44 14.36 14.96
N THR A 190 9.55 13.09 15.32
CA THR A 190 8.68 12.46 16.35
C THR A 190 8.80 13.10 17.72
N GLU A 191 10.00 13.55 18.10
CA GLU A 191 10.18 14.24 19.38
C GLU A 191 9.45 15.58 19.41
N GLY A 192 9.52 16.34 18.31
CA GLY A 192 8.71 17.54 18.15
C GLY A 192 7.21 17.28 18.26
N TYR A 193 6.70 16.21 17.64
CA TYR A 193 5.28 15.87 17.74
C TYR A 193 4.87 15.48 19.18
N ARG A 194 5.75 14.84 19.95
CA ARG A 194 5.51 14.55 21.38
C ARG A 194 5.49 15.82 22.21
N GLU A 195 6.46 16.72 22.03
CA GLU A 195 6.50 18.04 22.66
C GLU A 195 5.22 18.85 22.35
N TYR A 196 4.79 18.85 21.09
CA TYR A 196 3.55 19.50 20.67
C TYR A 196 2.33 18.92 21.40
N LEU A 197 2.19 17.59 21.44
CA LEU A 197 1.06 16.92 22.11
C LEU A 197 1.06 17.11 23.63
N LEU A 198 2.22 17.34 24.26
CA LEU A 198 2.30 17.70 25.67
C LEU A 198 1.74 19.10 25.93
N LYS A 199 2.01 20.07 25.04
CA LYS A 199 1.51 21.45 25.15
C LYS A 199 0.05 21.61 24.68
N PHE A 200 -0.34 20.91 23.62
CA PHE A 200 -1.65 21.00 22.96
C PHE A 200 -2.28 19.60 22.73
N PRO A 201 -2.69 18.88 23.80
CA PRO A 201 -3.21 17.51 23.70
C PRO A 201 -4.50 17.40 22.87
N ASN A 202 -5.27 18.48 22.80
CA ASN A 202 -6.50 18.62 22.01
C ASN A 202 -6.39 19.79 21.00
N GLY A 203 -5.16 20.16 20.62
CA GLY A 203 -4.92 21.21 19.62
C GLY A 203 -5.39 20.81 18.22
N GLN A 204 -5.45 21.78 17.31
CA GLN A 204 -5.92 21.60 15.95
C GLN A 204 -5.14 20.52 15.19
N PHE A 205 -3.84 20.39 15.47
CA PHE A 205 -2.94 19.44 14.79
C PHE A 205 -2.69 18.16 15.60
N ALA A 206 -3.36 17.98 16.75
CA ALA A 206 -3.16 16.80 17.60
C ALA A 206 -3.47 15.46 16.90
N PRO A 207 -4.55 15.31 16.10
CA PRO A 207 -4.78 14.10 15.32
C PRO A 207 -3.63 13.80 14.35
N GLU A 208 -3.13 14.83 13.65
CA GLU A 208 -2.04 14.69 12.69
C GLU A 208 -0.72 14.30 13.37
N ALA A 209 -0.38 14.95 14.49
CA ALA A 209 0.80 14.64 15.29
C ALA A 209 0.81 13.16 15.73
N ARG A 210 -0.33 12.64 16.19
CA ARG A 210 -0.47 11.22 16.59
C ARG A 210 -0.25 10.28 15.42
N VAL A 211 -0.84 10.58 14.26
CA VAL A 211 -0.63 9.78 13.03
C VAL A 211 0.84 9.78 12.61
N ARG A 212 1.52 10.93 12.64
CA ARG A 212 2.94 11.02 12.29
C ARG A 212 3.83 10.21 13.25
N ILE A 213 3.54 10.21 14.56
CA ILE A 213 4.25 9.38 15.54
C ILE A 213 4.00 7.89 15.28
N ASP A 214 2.73 7.50 15.06
CA ASP A 214 2.39 6.10 14.84
C ASP A 214 3.02 5.56 13.55
N ASN A 215 3.04 6.35 12.47
CA ASN A 215 3.68 5.98 11.22
C ASN A 215 5.18 5.68 11.41
N VAL A 216 5.91 6.50 12.16
CA VAL A 216 7.33 6.25 12.45
C VAL A 216 7.51 5.01 13.32
N SER A 217 6.67 4.84 14.35
CA SER A 217 6.66 3.63 15.20
C SER A 217 6.41 2.36 14.37
N GLN A 218 5.45 2.40 13.45
CA GLN A 218 5.12 1.30 12.55
C GLN A 218 6.24 1.00 11.56
N LYS A 219 6.90 2.04 11.01
CA LYS A 219 8.09 1.93 10.17
C LYS A 219 9.21 1.21 10.92
N ASP A 220 9.58 1.69 12.10
CA ASP A 220 10.68 1.15 12.90
C ASP A 220 10.43 -0.30 13.30
N LYS A 221 9.21 -0.63 13.73
CA LYS A 221 8.82 -2.01 14.05
C LYS A 221 8.99 -2.93 12.84
N PHE A 222 8.58 -2.49 11.65
CA PHE A 222 8.73 -3.28 10.43
C PHE A 222 10.19 -3.44 10.04
N LEU A 223 10.97 -2.37 10.02
CA LEU A 223 12.40 -2.40 9.68
C LEU A 223 13.20 -3.26 10.66
N ASN A 224 12.94 -3.15 11.96
CA ASN A 224 13.62 -3.98 12.96
C ASN A 224 13.28 -5.47 12.79
N ARG A 225 12.02 -5.81 12.49
CA ARG A 225 11.61 -7.19 12.20
C ARG A 225 12.40 -7.78 11.01
N ILE A 226 12.52 -7.04 9.91
CA ILE A 226 13.26 -7.52 8.73
C ILE A 226 14.79 -7.49 8.90
N ARG A 227 15.34 -6.58 9.71
CA ARG A 227 16.77 -6.54 10.05
C ARG A 227 17.17 -7.72 10.92
N GLN A 228 16.37 -8.05 11.93
CA GLN A 228 16.60 -9.20 12.81
C GLN A 228 16.50 -10.53 12.06
N ASN A 229 15.50 -10.66 11.18
CA ASN A 229 15.34 -11.83 10.36
C ASN A 229 14.85 -11.42 8.97
N LYS A 230 15.76 -11.51 8.00
CA LYS A 230 15.49 -11.18 6.59
C LYS A 230 14.47 -12.10 5.91
N ASN A 231 14.04 -13.18 6.58
CA ASN A 231 12.97 -14.09 6.15
C ASN A 231 11.69 -13.97 6.99
N SER A 232 11.58 -12.95 7.83
CA SER A 232 10.41 -12.74 8.71
C SER A 232 9.13 -12.32 7.99
N VAL A 233 9.23 -11.91 6.72
CA VAL A 233 8.13 -11.46 5.86
C VAL A 233 8.36 -11.99 4.44
N ARG A 234 7.29 -12.07 3.63
CA ARG A 234 7.39 -12.44 2.20
C ARG A 234 7.60 -11.23 1.31
N ILE A 235 7.93 -11.45 0.04
CA ILE A 235 8.13 -10.37 -0.95
C ILE A 235 6.89 -9.47 -1.03
N LEU A 236 5.70 -10.08 -1.18
CA LEU A 236 4.43 -9.35 -1.30
C LEU A 236 4.12 -8.50 -0.07
N ASP A 237 4.52 -8.93 1.12
CA ASP A 237 4.33 -8.17 2.36
C ASP A 237 5.23 -6.93 2.40
N ILE A 238 6.43 -7.01 1.82
CA ILE A 238 7.35 -5.88 1.64
C ILE A 238 6.78 -4.89 0.61
N GLN A 239 6.37 -5.39 -0.56
CA GLN A 239 5.74 -4.56 -1.60
C GLN A 239 4.50 -3.83 -1.06
N LYS A 240 3.66 -4.53 -0.29
CA LYS A 240 2.51 -3.95 0.38
C LYS A 240 2.91 -2.87 1.39
N ALA A 241 3.92 -3.12 2.22
CA ALA A 241 4.40 -2.12 3.18
C ALA A 241 4.92 -0.85 2.50
N VAL A 242 5.55 -0.98 1.32
CA VAL A 242 5.95 0.19 0.52
C VAL A 242 4.74 0.89 -0.09
N LYS A 243 3.79 0.13 -0.68
CA LYS A 243 2.56 0.67 -1.26
C LYS A 243 1.70 1.44 -0.25
N ASP A 244 1.66 0.94 0.99
CA ASP A 244 0.93 1.55 2.10
C ASP A 244 1.70 2.72 2.75
N ASN A 245 2.82 3.17 2.15
CA ASN A 245 3.72 4.21 2.65
C ASN A 245 4.27 3.96 4.07
N LYS A 246 4.29 2.71 4.52
CA LYS A 246 4.84 2.32 5.83
C LYS A 246 6.36 2.34 5.84
N VAL A 247 6.98 2.02 4.70
CA VAL A 247 8.42 2.05 4.45
C VAL A 247 8.67 2.55 3.03
N THR A 248 9.89 3.03 2.76
CA THR A 248 10.30 3.44 1.42
C THR A 248 11.18 2.38 0.77
N TRP A 249 11.33 2.43 -0.56
CA TRP A 249 12.30 1.57 -1.25
C TRP A 249 13.74 1.81 -0.79
N SER A 250 14.09 3.03 -0.36
CA SER A 250 15.41 3.31 0.22
C SER A 250 15.64 2.52 1.51
N ASP A 251 14.62 2.46 2.38
CA ASP A 251 14.69 1.69 3.63
C ASP A 251 14.88 0.18 3.33
N ILE A 252 14.20 -0.35 2.31
CA ILE A 252 14.35 -1.75 1.89
C ILE A 252 15.76 -2.01 1.32
N THR A 253 16.28 -1.10 0.50
CA THR A 253 17.65 -1.18 -0.04
C THR A 253 18.71 -1.18 1.06
N GLU A 254 18.52 -0.42 2.13
CA GLU A 254 19.44 -0.41 3.28
C GLU A 254 19.51 -1.78 3.97
N VAL A 255 18.40 -2.51 4.05
CA VAL A 255 18.33 -3.82 4.72
C VAL A 255 18.81 -4.97 3.82
N PHE A 256 18.36 -4.96 2.56
CA PHE A 256 18.54 -6.09 1.64
C PHE A 256 19.64 -5.87 0.59
N GLY A 257 20.09 -4.63 0.38
CA GLY A 257 20.96 -4.27 -0.73
C GLY A 257 20.22 -4.13 -2.06
N GLU A 258 20.89 -3.55 -3.04
CA GLU A 258 20.30 -3.13 -4.32
C GLU A 258 19.76 -4.30 -5.14
N ALA A 259 20.57 -5.34 -5.34
CA ALA A 259 20.19 -6.49 -6.18
C ALA A 259 18.93 -7.23 -5.67
N ILE A 260 18.82 -7.42 -4.35
CA ILE A 260 17.66 -8.10 -3.76
C ILE A 260 16.45 -7.18 -3.80
N THR A 261 16.64 -5.88 -3.55
CA THR A 261 15.54 -4.90 -3.59
C THR A 261 14.95 -4.77 -4.99
N GLU A 262 15.79 -4.80 -6.03
CA GLU A 262 15.31 -4.79 -7.40
C GLU A 262 14.50 -6.05 -7.74
N MET A 263 14.93 -7.21 -7.24
CA MET A 263 14.17 -8.45 -7.38
C MET A 263 12.83 -8.41 -6.62
N ILE A 264 12.78 -7.78 -5.45
CA ILE A 264 11.52 -7.54 -4.71
C ILE A 264 10.59 -6.63 -5.52
N LYS A 265 11.10 -5.57 -6.16
CA LYS A 265 10.29 -4.66 -6.97
C LYS A 265 9.71 -5.34 -8.21
N SER A 266 10.53 -6.12 -8.92
CA SER A 266 10.15 -6.76 -10.18
C SER A 266 9.38 -8.06 -9.99
N TYR A 267 9.16 -8.50 -8.74
CA TYR A 267 8.43 -9.72 -8.44
C TYR A 267 6.94 -9.52 -8.73
N GLU A 268 6.38 -10.39 -9.56
CA GLU A 268 4.96 -10.45 -9.85
C GLU A 268 4.35 -11.69 -9.19
N ASP A 269 4.86 -12.88 -9.52
CA ASP A 269 4.37 -14.16 -9.05
C ASP A 269 5.50 -15.19 -8.87
N ASP A 270 5.19 -16.28 -8.16
CA ASP A 270 6.09 -17.41 -8.00
C ASP A 270 6.32 -18.13 -9.36
N PRO A 271 7.48 -18.79 -9.56
CA PRO A 271 7.74 -19.55 -10.76
C PRO A 271 6.67 -20.62 -11.00
N ILE A 272 6.09 -20.63 -12.20
CA ILE A 272 5.09 -21.62 -12.58
C ILE A 272 5.78 -22.95 -12.89
N LEU A 273 5.47 -23.97 -12.09
CA LEU A 273 5.85 -25.35 -12.37
C LEU A 273 4.66 -26.10 -12.99
N PRO A 274 4.82 -26.70 -14.18
CA PRO A 274 3.72 -27.37 -14.85
C PRO A 274 3.39 -28.71 -14.18
N ASN A 275 2.10 -28.96 -13.97
CA ASN A 275 1.63 -30.29 -13.57
C ASN A 275 1.97 -31.34 -14.63
N SER A 276 2.11 -32.60 -14.20
CA SER A 276 2.37 -33.72 -15.08
C SER A 276 1.34 -34.81 -14.88
N GLU A 277 0.95 -35.47 -15.97
CA GLU A 277 0.21 -36.73 -15.87
C GLU A 277 1.00 -37.73 -15.01
N ILE A 278 0.32 -38.37 -14.06
CA ILE A 278 0.91 -39.42 -13.23
C ILE A 278 0.71 -40.73 -14.00
N PRO A 279 1.78 -41.38 -14.48
CA PRO A 279 1.61 -42.59 -15.27
C PRO A 279 1.15 -43.76 -14.37
N ASP A 280 0.56 -44.82 -14.94
CA ASP A 280 0.27 -46.03 -14.14
C ASP A 280 1.55 -46.83 -13.82
N CYS A 281 2.59 -46.65 -14.65
CA CYS A 281 3.92 -47.23 -14.50
C CYS A 281 5.01 -46.22 -14.89
N LEU A 282 6.14 -46.22 -14.16
CA LEU A 282 7.23 -45.28 -14.44
C LEU A 282 7.82 -45.48 -15.84
N SER A 283 7.89 -44.39 -16.60
CA SER A 283 8.38 -44.34 -17.99
C SER A 283 9.88 -44.63 -18.07
N GLY A 284 10.65 -44.18 -17.09
CA GLY A 284 12.11 -44.36 -17.07
C GLY A 284 12.51 -45.77 -16.64
N ASN A 285 13.52 -46.36 -17.27
CA ASN A 285 13.95 -47.74 -17.05
C ASN A 285 15.19 -47.89 -16.13
N GLY A 286 15.56 -46.81 -15.43
CA GLY A 286 16.79 -46.70 -14.66
C GLY A 286 16.64 -46.91 -13.15
N THR A 287 17.64 -46.41 -12.41
CA THR A 287 17.57 -46.33 -10.95
C THR A 287 16.56 -45.27 -10.52
N GLU A 288 15.63 -45.65 -9.65
CA GLU A 288 14.59 -44.77 -9.13
C GLU A 288 15.11 -44.02 -7.90
N VAL A 289 14.83 -42.72 -7.82
CA VAL A 289 15.27 -41.85 -6.71
C VAL A 289 14.07 -41.11 -6.13
N TYR A 290 13.67 -41.50 -4.93
CA TYR A 290 12.51 -40.94 -4.24
C TYR A 290 12.91 -39.88 -3.23
N PHE A 291 12.26 -38.73 -3.27
CA PHE A 291 12.46 -37.63 -2.34
C PHE A 291 11.25 -37.53 -1.38
N TRP A 292 11.44 -38.01 -0.16
CA TRP A 292 10.43 -38.01 0.90
C TRP A 292 10.61 -36.82 1.84
N GLY A 293 9.54 -36.34 2.45
CA GLY A 293 9.60 -35.26 3.45
C GLY A 293 8.33 -34.42 3.45
N ILE A 294 8.10 -33.70 4.54
CA ILE A 294 6.90 -32.88 4.71
C ILE A 294 6.83 -31.70 3.73
N LYS A 295 5.68 -31.02 3.64
CA LYS A 295 5.55 -29.77 2.89
C LYS A 295 6.55 -28.74 3.42
N GLY A 296 7.24 -28.03 2.52
CA GLY A 296 8.23 -27.01 2.90
C GLY A 296 9.60 -27.53 3.36
N SER A 297 9.81 -28.85 3.47
CA SER A 297 11.11 -29.44 3.86
C SER A 297 12.26 -29.20 2.87
N GLY A 298 11.97 -28.70 1.67
CA GLY A 298 12.98 -28.37 0.66
C GLY A 298 13.21 -29.44 -0.40
N LYS A 299 12.26 -30.36 -0.62
CA LYS A 299 12.34 -31.42 -1.66
C LYS A 299 12.57 -30.87 -3.06
N THR A 300 11.63 -30.06 -3.53
CA THR A 300 11.66 -29.40 -4.85
C THR A 300 12.90 -28.54 -5.02
N CYS A 301 13.35 -27.89 -3.95
CA CYS A 301 14.58 -27.11 -3.92
C CYS A 301 15.84 -28.00 -4.10
N ALA A 302 15.99 -29.05 -3.29
CA ALA A 302 17.12 -29.97 -3.39
C ALA A 302 17.20 -30.60 -4.79
N LEU A 303 16.06 -31.06 -5.30
CA LEU A 303 15.95 -31.62 -6.65
C LEU A 303 16.25 -30.60 -7.74
N GLY A 304 15.64 -29.41 -7.68
CA GLY A 304 15.82 -28.36 -8.67
C GLY A 304 17.28 -27.87 -8.74
N THR A 305 17.96 -27.77 -7.60
CA THR A 305 19.39 -27.44 -7.55
C THR A 305 20.25 -28.54 -8.17
N ALA A 306 19.95 -29.82 -7.89
CA ALA A 306 20.63 -30.97 -8.47
C ALA A 306 20.48 -31.00 -10.00
N LEU A 307 19.25 -30.84 -10.52
CA LEU A 307 18.95 -30.76 -11.95
C LEU A 307 19.66 -29.59 -12.62
N SER A 308 19.65 -28.41 -11.98
CA SER A 308 20.32 -27.21 -12.49
C SER A 308 21.84 -27.40 -12.54
N TYR A 309 22.43 -28.04 -11.52
CA TYR A 309 23.85 -28.34 -11.45
C TYR A 309 24.30 -29.28 -12.58
N ILE A 310 23.63 -30.44 -12.73
CA ILE A 310 23.98 -31.42 -13.77
C ILE A 310 23.77 -30.85 -15.19
N ASN A 311 22.75 -30.00 -15.37
CA ASN A 311 22.49 -29.30 -16.62
C ASN A 311 23.62 -28.34 -16.97
N LYS A 312 24.02 -27.48 -16.03
CA LYS A 312 25.11 -26.55 -16.23
C LYS A 312 26.45 -27.24 -16.50
N LYS A 313 26.70 -28.40 -15.89
CA LYS A 313 27.94 -29.16 -16.06
C LYS A 313 27.94 -30.07 -17.29
N GLY A 314 26.84 -30.17 -18.04
CA GLY A 314 26.73 -31.10 -19.18
C GLY A 314 26.90 -32.56 -18.74
N LEU A 315 26.31 -32.92 -17.59
CA LEU A 315 26.37 -34.26 -17.00
C LEU A 315 25.05 -35.02 -17.14
N TYR A 316 24.08 -34.47 -17.87
CA TYR A 316 22.77 -35.11 -18.05
C TYR A 316 22.31 -35.08 -19.50
N THR A 317 21.48 -36.06 -19.84
CA THR A 317 20.68 -36.08 -21.08
C THR A 317 19.23 -36.37 -20.69
N PRO A 318 18.25 -35.55 -21.10
CA PRO A 318 16.84 -35.80 -20.79
C PRO A 318 16.34 -37.05 -21.52
N LEU A 319 15.48 -37.84 -20.86
CA LEU A 319 14.72 -38.92 -21.49
C LEU A 319 13.23 -38.55 -21.56
N PRO A 320 12.45 -39.16 -22.49
CA PRO A 320 10.99 -39.01 -22.50
C PRO A 320 10.35 -39.52 -21.21
N CYS A 321 9.48 -38.71 -20.61
CA CYS A 321 8.66 -39.06 -19.45
C CYS A 321 7.50 -38.08 -19.32
N LYS A 322 6.50 -38.40 -18.49
CA LYS A 322 5.33 -37.52 -18.27
C LYS A 322 5.72 -36.21 -17.58
N GLY A 323 6.68 -36.26 -16.66
CA GLY A 323 7.22 -35.07 -15.97
C GLY A 323 8.31 -34.32 -16.73
N ALA A 324 8.47 -34.50 -18.05
CA ALA A 324 9.52 -33.84 -18.82
C ALA A 324 9.45 -32.30 -18.77
N LYS A 325 8.24 -31.73 -18.84
CA LYS A 325 8.03 -30.27 -18.73
C LYS A 325 8.37 -29.76 -17.33
N TYR A 326 7.99 -30.51 -16.30
CA TYR A 326 8.32 -30.18 -14.90
C TYR A 326 9.84 -30.19 -14.66
N ARG A 327 10.53 -31.24 -15.12
CA ARG A 327 12.01 -31.31 -15.11
C ARG A 327 12.64 -30.10 -15.79
N ASP A 328 12.13 -29.74 -16.96
CA ASP A 328 12.69 -28.66 -17.77
C ASP A 328 12.42 -27.28 -17.15
N ALA A 329 11.31 -27.10 -16.43
CA ALA A 329 11.08 -25.93 -15.60
C ALA A 329 12.07 -25.90 -14.42
N LEU A 330 12.16 -26.97 -13.62
CA LEU A 330 13.02 -27.04 -12.44
C LEU A 330 14.51 -26.81 -12.74
N LYS A 331 15.06 -27.45 -13.79
CA LYS A 331 16.49 -27.34 -14.14
C LYS A 331 16.90 -25.93 -14.57
N ASN A 332 15.93 -25.08 -14.88
CA ASN A 332 16.13 -23.74 -15.38
C ASN A 332 15.96 -22.66 -14.29
N LEU A 333 15.50 -23.03 -13.09
CA LEU A 333 15.29 -22.11 -11.96
C LEU A 333 16.60 -21.57 -11.38
N PHE A 334 17.58 -22.44 -11.13
CA PHE A 334 18.80 -22.07 -10.42
C PHE A 334 19.95 -21.78 -11.40
N ARG A 335 20.10 -20.52 -11.83
CA ARG A 335 21.11 -20.09 -12.81
C ARG A 335 22.24 -19.30 -12.16
N ARG A 336 23.47 -19.78 -12.22
CA ARG A 336 24.65 -19.14 -11.58
C ARG A 336 24.99 -17.70 -12.06
N ASN A 337 24.55 -17.29 -13.25
CA ASN A 337 24.83 -15.94 -13.77
C ASN A 337 23.83 -14.88 -13.23
N LEU A 338 22.72 -15.35 -12.65
CA LEU A 338 21.82 -14.57 -11.82
C LEU A 338 22.15 -14.97 -10.39
N SER A 339 22.89 -14.15 -9.65
CA SER A 339 23.24 -14.45 -8.26
C SER A 339 22.01 -14.68 -7.37
N LEU A 340 20.81 -14.32 -7.85
CA LEU A 340 19.52 -14.42 -7.16
C LEU A 340 18.50 -15.17 -8.04
N CYS A 341 17.69 -16.01 -7.41
CA CYS A 341 16.60 -16.76 -8.04
C CYS A 341 15.39 -16.83 -7.09
N ILE A 342 14.19 -17.06 -7.63
CA ILE A 342 13.01 -17.32 -6.79
C ILE A 342 12.91 -18.83 -6.56
N LEU A 343 12.72 -19.21 -5.30
CA LEU A 343 12.50 -20.59 -4.90
C LEU A 343 11.23 -21.14 -5.57
N PRO A 344 11.22 -22.40 -6.00
CA PRO A 344 10.02 -23.02 -6.52
C PRO A 344 8.91 -23.09 -5.45
N PRO A 345 7.63 -23.06 -5.86
CA PRO A 345 6.52 -23.33 -4.95
C PRO A 345 6.60 -24.75 -4.39
N ALA A 346 5.82 -25.03 -3.35
CA ALA A 346 5.66 -26.38 -2.86
C ALA A 346 5.02 -27.27 -3.94
N THR A 347 5.44 -28.53 -4.02
CA THR A 347 4.80 -29.54 -4.87
C THR A 347 3.32 -29.62 -4.52
N ASP A 348 2.48 -29.61 -5.56
CA ASP A 348 1.03 -29.75 -5.45
C ASP A 348 0.65 -31.10 -4.82
N GLU A 349 -0.35 -31.11 -3.94
CA GLU A 349 -0.74 -32.27 -3.13
C GLU A 349 -1.25 -33.45 -3.97
N GLU A 350 -1.70 -33.18 -5.19
CA GLU A 350 -2.21 -34.16 -6.15
C GLU A 350 -1.19 -34.54 -7.23
N GLN A 351 0.09 -34.17 -7.09
CA GLN A 351 1.08 -34.41 -8.14
C GLN A 351 2.21 -35.33 -7.70
N ILE A 352 2.52 -36.32 -8.55
CA ILE A 352 3.77 -37.10 -8.48
C ILE A 352 4.52 -36.87 -9.80
N HIS A 353 5.71 -36.28 -9.72
CA HIS A 353 6.48 -35.94 -10.92
C HIS A 353 7.61 -36.94 -11.16
N GLU A 354 7.48 -37.74 -12.22
CA GLU A 354 8.59 -38.57 -12.71
C GLU A 354 9.47 -37.83 -13.70
N MET A 355 10.79 -37.88 -13.48
CA MET A 355 11.78 -37.18 -14.29
C MET A 355 12.86 -38.15 -14.72
N SER A 356 12.67 -38.74 -15.89
CA SER A 356 13.62 -39.66 -16.51
C SER A 356 14.77 -38.89 -17.16
N LEU A 357 15.99 -39.33 -16.89
CA LEU A 357 17.21 -38.74 -17.43
C LEU A 357 18.38 -39.74 -17.39
N LEU A 358 19.40 -39.45 -18.16
CA LEU A 358 20.69 -40.12 -18.11
C LEU A 358 21.68 -39.25 -17.33
N LEU A 359 22.44 -39.83 -16.41
CA LEU A 359 23.53 -39.17 -15.69
C LEU A 359 24.89 -39.69 -16.14
N ARG A 360 25.86 -38.78 -16.28
CA ARG A 360 27.27 -39.12 -16.47
C ARG A 360 28.05 -38.80 -15.20
N ASN A 361 28.67 -39.80 -14.60
CA ASN A 361 29.61 -39.57 -13.51
C ASN A 361 30.84 -38.79 -14.03
N PRO A 362 31.14 -37.59 -13.48
CA PRO A 362 32.27 -36.77 -13.94
C PRO A 362 33.64 -37.32 -13.53
N ASP A 363 33.71 -38.24 -12.57
CA ASP A 363 34.96 -38.86 -12.12
C ASP A 363 35.46 -39.87 -13.16
N LYS A 364 36.46 -39.46 -13.94
CA LYS A 364 37.10 -40.30 -14.97
C LYS A 364 37.75 -41.57 -14.41
N LYS A 365 38.10 -41.63 -13.12
CA LYS A 365 38.64 -42.88 -12.53
C LYS A 365 37.52 -43.91 -12.35
N LYS A 366 36.31 -43.47 -12.04
CA LYS A 366 35.13 -44.33 -11.84
C LYS A 366 34.33 -44.57 -13.12
N ASN A 367 34.41 -43.65 -14.07
CA ASN A 367 33.74 -43.72 -15.37
C ASN A 367 34.68 -43.32 -16.51
N PRO A 368 35.72 -44.14 -16.79
CA PRO A 368 36.74 -43.82 -17.79
C PRO A 368 36.16 -43.62 -19.19
N ASP A 369 35.12 -44.39 -19.54
CA ASP A 369 34.45 -44.34 -20.84
C ASP A 369 33.44 -43.18 -20.95
N GLY A 370 33.22 -42.42 -19.86
CA GLY A 370 32.25 -41.32 -19.85
C GLY A 370 30.81 -41.75 -20.13
N ARG A 371 30.47 -43.01 -19.82
CA ARG A 371 29.15 -43.59 -20.09
C ARG A 371 28.07 -42.91 -19.26
N TYR A 372 26.88 -42.92 -19.82
CA TYR A 372 25.67 -42.44 -19.17
C TYR A 372 24.93 -43.61 -18.50
N THR A 373 24.22 -43.33 -17.40
CA THR A 373 23.40 -44.30 -16.67
C THR A 373 21.99 -43.75 -16.48
N PRO A 374 20.93 -44.54 -16.73
CA PRO A 374 19.55 -44.08 -16.57
C PRO A 374 19.15 -43.95 -15.10
N PHE A 375 18.46 -42.85 -14.81
CA PHE A 375 17.82 -42.53 -13.54
C PHE A 375 16.41 -42.00 -13.79
N THR A 376 15.52 -42.27 -12.84
CA THR A 376 14.20 -41.65 -12.75
C THR A 376 14.12 -40.96 -11.40
N PHE A 377 14.06 -39.63 -11.38
CA PHE A 377 13.83 -38.88 -10.15
C PHE A 377 12.33 -38.75 -9.91
N ILE A 378 11.88 -38.95 -8.69
CA ILE A 378 10.48 -38.90 -8.30
C ILE A 378 10.32 -37.83 -7.20
N ASP A 379 9.73 -36.69 -7.58
CA ASP A 379 9.30 -35.66 -6.63
C ASP A 379 7.91 -36.01 -6.11
N LEU A 380 7.75 -35.96 -4.79
CA LEU A 380 6.56 -36.41 -4.07
C LEU A 380 5.89 -35.22 -3.35
N PRO A 381 4.56 -35.20 -3.22
CA PRO A 381 3.88 -34.24 -2.37
C PRO A 381 4.24 -34.46 -0.90
N GLY A 382 4.24 -33.38 -0.10
CA GLY A 382 4.53 -33.50 1.34
C GLY A 382 3.38 -34.12 2.12
N GLU A 383 2.18 -33.97 1.58
CA GLU A 383 0.90 -34.42 2.11
C GLU A 383 0.78 -35.96 2.12
N LEU A 384 1.62 -36.68 1.38
CA LEU A 384 1.65 -38.16 1.44
C LEU A 384 1.98 -38.70 2.83
N ILE A 385 2.70 -37.92 3.65
CA ILE A 385 2.97 -38.28 5.05
C ILE A 385 1.67 -38.31 5.87
N HIS A 386 0.70 -37.45 5.55
CA HIS A 386 -0.60 -37.45 6.22
C HIS A 386 -1.29 -38.79 5.99
N ARG A 387 -1.27 -39.28 4.74
CA ARG A 387 -1.86 -40.58 4.40
C ARG A 387 -1.15 -41.72 5.12
N ALA A 388 0.17 -41.69 5.21
CA ALA A 388 0.89 -42.72 5.94
C ALA A 388 0.54 -42.73 7.44
N TYR A 389 0.31 -41.56 8.04
CA TYR A 389 -0.17 -41.45 9.42
C TYR A 389 -1.56 -42.04 9.60
N GLU A 390 -2.49 -41.79 8.67
CA GLU A 390 -3.84 -42.37 8.73
C GLU A 390 -3.84 -43.90 8.60
N LEU A 391 -2.88 -44.46 7.87
CA LEU A 391 -2.73 -45.89 7.69
C LEU A 391 -2.01 -46.57 8.87
N GLN A 392 -1.36 -45.79 9.75
CA GLN A 392 -0.62 -46.32 10.88
C GLN A 392 -1.54 -47.12 11.82
N GLY A 393 -1.05 -48.26 12.30
CA GLY A 393 -1.77 -49.12 13.24
C GLY A 393 -2.90 -49.95 12.63
N LYS A 394 -3.22 -49.76 11.34
CA LYS A 394 -4.16 -50.60 10.61
C LYS A 394 -3.51 -51.94 10.26
N THR A 395 -4.30 -53.02 10.34
CA THR A 395 -3.91 -54.33 9.83
C THR A 395 -3.75 -54.30 8.31
N LYS A 396 -3.03 -55.28 7.74
CA LYS A 396 -2.84 -55.40 6.30
C LYS A 396 -4.17 -55.37 5.52
N ASP A 397 -5.19 -56.09 6.02
CA ASP A 397 -6.52 -56.15 5.39
C ASP A 397 -7.26 -54.82 5.47
N GLU A 398 -7.10 -54.06 6.56
CA GLU A 398 -7.67 -52.72 6.70
C GLU A 398 -6.97 -51.71 5.79
N VAL A 399 -5.64 -51.77 5.68
CA VAL A 399 -4.87 -50.96 4.72
C VAL A 399 -5.35 -51.27 3.30
N GLU A 400 -5.46 -52.54 2.92
CA GLU A 400 -5.90 -52.95 1.58
C GLU A 400 -7.33 -52.47 1.28
N LYS A 401 -8.26 -52.59 2.23
CA LYS A 401 -9.62 -52.04 2.08
C LYS A 401 -9.62 -50.53 1.88
N VAL A 402 -8.80 -49.80 2.64
CA VAL A 402 -8.66 -48.35 2.53
C VAL A 402 -8.11 -47.97 1.15
N LEU A 403 -7.04 -48.63 0.72
CA LEU A 403 -6.42 -48.41 -0.60
C LEU A 403 -7.39 -48.74 -1.75
N ILE A 404 -8.19 -49.81 -1.65
CA ILE A 404 -9.22 -50.14 -2.66
C ILE A 404 -10.30 -49.04 -2.72
N LYS A 405 -10.77 -48.56 -1.55
CA LYS A 405 -11.75 -47.48 -1.49
C LYS A 405 -11.25 -46.21 -2.18
N ASP A 406 -9.96 -45.89 -2.01
CA ASP A 406 -9.33 -44.72 -2.62
C ASP A 406 -9.31 -44.77 -4.15
N LEU A 407 -9.24 -45.97 -4.76
CA LEU A 407 -9.31 -46.11 -6.22
C LEU A 407 -10.65 -45.65 -6.80
N THR A 408 -11.69 -45.66 -5.96
CA THR A 408 -13.06 -45.24 -6.29
C THR A 408 -13.44 -43.89 -5.68
N SER A 409 -12.52 -43.24 -4.97
CA SER A 409 -12.73 -41.93 -4.37
C SER A 409 -12.62 -40.81 -5.41
N ASP A 410 -13.45 -39.78 -5.28
CA ASP A 410 -13.33 -38.55 -6.08
C ASP A 410 -12.18 -37.65 -5.61
N GLU A 411 -11.51 -37.99 -4.49
CA GLU A 411 -10.36 -37.25 -3.96
C GLU A 411 -9.04 -37.71 -4.62
N PRO A 412 -8.40 -36.88 -5.47
CA PRO A 412 -7.30 -37.31 -6.34
C PRO A 412 -6.02 -37.71 -5.58
N HIS A 413 -5.73 -37.05 -4.46
CA HIS A 413 -4.51 -37.29 -3.68
C HIS A 413 -4.43 -38.72 -3.12
N PHE A 414 -5.56 -39.33 -2.74
CA PHE A 414 -5.59 -40.72 -2.27
C PHE A 414 -5.35 -41.74 -3.40
N LYS A 415 -5.92 -41.49 -4.59
CA LYS A 415 -5.66 -42.30 -5.78
C LYS A 415 -4.16 -42.29 -6.14
N ASN A 416 -3.50 -41.15 -6.01
CA ASN A 416 -2.08 -41.01 -6.33
C ASN A 416 -1.17 -41.78 -5.38
N PHE A 417 -1.55 -41.91 -4.10
CA PHE A 417 -0.81 -42.74 -3.15
C PHE A 417 -0.78 -44.21 -3.58
N ASN A 418 -1.88 -44.76 -4.10
CA ASN A 418 -1.92 -46.12 -4.63
C ASN A 418 -0.95 -46.34 -5.80
N ILE A 419 -0.91 -45.39 -6.73
CA ILE A 419 0.01 -45.44 -7.87
C ILE A 419 1.47 -45.44 -7.37
N LEU A 420 1.79 -44.59 -6.38
CA LEU A 420 3.11 -44.59 -5.76
C LEU A 420 3.48 -45.95 -5.15
N LEU A 421 2.55 -46.60 -4.46
CA LEU A 421 2.79 -47.93 -3.89
C LEU A 421 3.12 -48.98 -4.96
N ASN A 422 2.52 -48.89 -6.15
CA ASN A 422 2.87 -49.78 -7.26
C ASN A 422 4.32 -49.58 -7.70
N TYR A 423 4.80 -48.34 -7.79
CA TYR A 423 6.20 -48.06 -8.12
C TYR A 423 7.15 -48.63 -7.06
N LEU A 424 6.83 -48.40 -5.79
CA LEU A 424 7.66 -48.81 -4.67
C LEU A 424 7.76 -50.33 -4.51
N LYS A 425 6.71 -51.07 -4.89
CA LYS A 425 6.66 -52.54 -4.85
C LYS A 425 7.38 -53.21 -6.01
N ASP A 426 7.63 -52.51 -7.13
CA ASP A 426 8.39 -53.07 -8.24
C ASP A 426 9.84 -53.36 -7.80
N LYS A 427 10.28 -54.61 -7.86
CA LYS A 427 11.65 -55.01 -7.44
C LYS A 427 12.65 -55.09 -8.58
N ASN A 428 12.21 -54.84 -9.82
CA ASN A 428 13.05 -55.00 -11.00
C ASN A 428 14.07 -53.86 -11.17
N ARG A 429 13.85 -52.73 -10.50
CA ARG A 429 14.68 -51.52 -10.63
C ARG A 429 15.32 -51.16 -9.29
N PRO A 430 16.62 -50.78 -9.29
CA PRO A 430 17.28 -50.26 -8.11
C PRO A 430 16.59 -48.99 -7.60
N LYS A 431 16.49 -48.84 -6.28
CA LYS A 431 15.82 -47.71 -5.61
C LYS A 431 16.76 -47.00 -4.64
N ILE A 432 16.69 -45.67 -4.65
CA ILE A 432 17.37 -44.79 -3.71
C ILE A 432 16.30 -43.93 -3.01
N HIS A 433 16.40 -43.80 -1.69
CA HIS A 433 15.48 -42.98 -0.91
C HIS A 433 16.23 -41.85 -0.22
N PHE A 434 15.83 -40.61 -0.48
CA PHE A 434 16.21 -39.45 0.32
C PHE A 434 15.06 -39.09 1.24
N PHE A 435 15.29 -39.15 2.54
CA PHE A 435 14.39 -38.58 3.54
C PHE A 435 14.87 -37.17 3.88
N ILE A 436 14.05 -36.17 3.56
CA ILE A 436 14.41 -34.77 3.67
C ILE A 436 13.82 -34.17 4.95
N PHE A 437 14.68 -33.60 5.77
CA PHE A 437 14.34 -33.00 7.06
C PHE A 437 14.79 -31.55 7.07
N GLU A 438 13.91 -30.65 7.49
CA GLU A 438 14.31 -29.26 7.71
C GLU A 438 14.90 -29.12 9.12
N TYR A 439 16.08 -28.51 9.25
CA TYR A 439 16.59 -28.14 10.57
C TYR A 439 15.64 -27.18 11.30
N GLY A 440 15.41 -27.43 12.60
CA GLY A 440 14.44 -26.67 13.40
C GLY A 440 12.99 -26.97 13.01
N SER A 441 12.71 -28.21 12.60
CA SER A 441 11.34 -28.69 12.39
C SER A 441 10.86 -29.70 13.43
N HIS A 442 11.71 -30.12 14.37
CA HIS A 442 11.36 -31.13 15.37
C HIS A 442 10.16 -30.73 16.25
N ASP A 443 10.02 -29.45 16.54
CA ASP A 443 8.96 -28.84 17.36
C ASP A 443 7.71 -28.43 16.56
N ARG A 444 7.71 -28.66 15.25
CA ARG A 444 6.55 -28.34 14.41
C ARG A 444 5.57 -29.48 14.41
N ALA A 445 4.29 -29.11 14.38
CA ALA A 445 3.19 -30.03 14.20
C ALA A 445 2.43 -29.74 12.90
N ILE A 446 1.91 -30.79 12.29
CA ILE A 446 0.98 -30.72 11.16
C ILE A 446 -0.41 -31.15 11.63
N LYS A 447 -1.44 -30.52 11.06
CA LYS A 447 -2.82 -30.84 11.41
C LYS A 447 -3.29 -32.02 10.54
N ILE A 448 -3.56 -33.16 11.17
CA ILE A 448 -4.08 -34.38 10.53
C ILE A 448 -5.43 -34.71 11.19
N ASN A 449 -6.51 -34.75 10.41
CA ASN A 449 -7.87 -35.06 10.88
C ASN A 449 -8.31 -34.28 12.12
N GLY A 450 -7.95 -32.99 12.18
CA GLY A 450 -8.30 -32.11 13.28
C GLY A 450 -7.31 -32.10 14.46
N GLN A 451 -6.38 -33.05 14.52
CA GLN A 451 -5.37 -33.17 15.58
C GLN A 451 -4.02 -32.63 15.13
N TRP A 452 -3.29 -32.02 16.05
CA TRP A 452 -1.90 -31.62 15.82
C TRP A 452 -0.99 -32.79 16.12
N VAL A 453 -0.19 -33.18 15.13
CA VAL A 453 0.74 -34.30 15.22
C VAL A 453 2.14 -33.78 14.94
N GLU A 454 3.10 -34.10 15.81
CA GLU A 454 4.49 -33.66 15.67
C GLU A 454 5.15 -34.35 14.47
N ILE A 455 6.09 -33.63 13.82
CA ILE A 455 6.78 -34.15 12.64
C ILE A 455 7.51 -35.50 12.91
N PRO A 456 8.22 -35.71 14.03
CA PRO A 456 8.82 -37.00 14.34
C PRO A 456 7.83 -38.18 14.29
N ASP A 457 6.63 -38.02 14.86
CA ASP A 457 5.59 -39.04 14.86
C ASP A 457 5.06 -39.33 13.44
N CYS A 458 4.85 -38.27 12.66
CA CYS A 458 4.42 -38.39 11.26
C CYS A 458 5.41 -39.20 10.42
N LEU A 459 6.70 -38.97 10.62
CA LEU A 459 7.77 -39.67 9.94
C LEU A 459 7.89 -41.12 10.42
N GLN A 460 7.72 -41.36 11.72
CA GLN A 460 7.70 -42.70 12.29
C GLN A 460 6.53 -43.52 11.72
N ALA A 461 5.37 -42.90 11.53
CA ALA A 461 4.22 -43.52 10.88
C ALA A 461 4.52 -43.91 9.42
N LEU A 462 5.12 -42.99 8.65
CA LEU A 462 5.60 -43.28 7.30
C LEU A 462 6.54 -44.49 7.27
N MET A 463 7.48 -44.57 8.22
CA MET A 463 8.40 -45.72 8.30
C MET A 463 7.68 -47.03 8.56
N SER A 464 6.71 -47.03 9.48
CA SER A 464 5.92 -48.23 9.76
C SER A 464 5.22 -48.71 8.50
N VAL A 465 4.53 -47.82 7.78
CA VAL A 465 3.79 -48.17 6.56
C VAL A 465 4.72 -48.68 5.46
N LEU A 466 5.83 -48.00 5.19
CA LEU A 466 6.79 -48.43 4.15
C LEU A 466 7.44 -49.77 4.48
N LYS A 467 7.71 -50.04 5.76
CA LYS A 467 8.22 -51.31 6.26
C LYS A 467 7.20 -52.43 6.06
N ASP A 468 5.95 -52.23 6.48
CA ASP A 468 4.87 -53.22 6.39
C ASP A 468 4.55 -53.59 4.93
N LEU A 469 4.66 -52.60 4.04
CA LEU A 469 4.52 -52.78 2.59
C LEU A 469 5.74 -53.41 1.92
N LYS A 470 6.81 -53.70 2.67
CA LYS A 470 8.07 -54.30 2.18
C LYS A 470 8.71 -53.51 1.04
N VAL A 471 8.63 -52.18 1.12
CA VAL A 471 9.24 -51.26 0.15
C VAL A 471 10.77 -51.40 0.17
N PHE A 472 11.35 -51.47 1.37
CA PHE A 472 12.77 -51.70 1.54
C PHE A 472 13.11 -53.17 1.30
N SER A 473 14.01 -53.41 0.34
CA SER A 473 14.40 -54.77 -0.03
C SER A 473 15.79 -54.77 -0.68
N LYS A 474 16.21 -55.90 -1.26
CA LYS A 474 17.48 -56.00 -2.02
C LYS A 474 17.52 -55.05 -3.24
N SER A 475 16.38 -54.57 -3.73
CA SER A 475 16.34 -53.54 -4.78
C SER A 475 16.68 -52.15 -4.25
N THR A 476 16.63 -51.91 -2.93
CA THR A 476 17.04 -50.65 -2.32
C THR A 476 18.56 -50.58 -2.20
N VAL A 477 19.19 -49.67 -2.93
CA VAL A 477 20.66 -49.57 -3.06
C VAL A 477 21.28 -48.39 -2.31
N GLY A 478 20.44 -47.55 -1.69
CA GLY A 478 20.87 -46.47 -0.81
C GLY A 478 19.70 -45.77 -0.11
N ILE A 479 19.92 -45.37 1.14
CA ILE A 479 18.99 -44.57 1.94
C ILE A 479 19.78 -43.41 2.54
N TYR A 480 19.27 -42.18 2.43
CA TYR A 480 19.99 -40.99 2.88
C TYR A 480 19.08 -40.07 3.70
N LEU A 481 19.58 -39.58 4.83
CA LEU A 481 18.93 -38.54 5.62
C LEU A 481 19.49 -37.18 5.18
N LEU A 482 18.71 -36.42 4.41
CA LEU A 482 19.12 -35.11 3.89
C LEU A 482 18.58 -33.99 4.78
N MET A 483 19.44 -33.35 5.56
CA MET A 483 19.06 -32.21 6.39
C MET A 483 19.19 -30.90 5.61
N THR A 484 18.07 -30.25 5.31
CA THR A 484 18.01 -28.94 4.68
C THR A 484 18.13 -27.81 5.70
N LYS A 485 18.50 -26.61 5.22
CA LYS A 485 18.79 -25.43 6.06
C LYS A 485 19.91 -25.69 7.07
N ALA A 486 20.88 -26.52 6.69
CA ALA A 486 22.03 -26.83 7.54
C ALA A 486 22.92 -25.60 7.86
N ASP A 487 22.74 -24.50 7.13
CA ASP A 487 23.33 -23.19 7.44
C ASP A 487 22.83 -22.57 8.75
N ARG A 488 21.71 -23.05 9.30
CA ARG A 488 21.13 -22.59 10.57
C ARG A 488 21.62 -23.37 11.78
N LEU A 489 22.42 -24.43 11.58
CA LEU A 489 23.10 -25.08 12.69
C LEU A 489 24.04 -24.06 13.38
N PRO A 490 24.11 -24.04 14.72
CA PRO A 490 24.96 -23.12 15.47
C PRO A 490 26.43 -23.60 15.46
N CYS A 491 26.96 -23.93 14.29
CA CYS A 491 28.32 -24.43 14.11
C CYS A 491 28.94 -23.98 12.78
N ASP A 492 30.27 -24.12 12.70
CA ASP A 492 30.99 -23.90 11.45
C ASP A 492 30.64 -24.97 10.41
N LYS A 493 30.84 -24.63 9.15
CA LYS A 493 30.40 -25.46 8.02
C LYS A 493 30.96 -26.88 8.03
N GLU A 494 32.21 -27.05 8.43
CA GLU A 494 32.89 -28.35 8.48
C GLU A 494 32.33 -29.27 9.58
N ASP A 495 31.77 -28.69 10.65
CA ASP A 495 31.20 -29.41 11.79
C ASP A 495 29.71 -29.72 11.62
N ARG A 496 29.08 -29.20 10.56
CA ARG A 496 27.66 -29.45 10.28
C ARG A 496 27.30 -30.94 10.24
N PRO A 497 28.09 -31.85 9.62
CA PRO A 497 27.74 -33.27 9.61
C PRO A 497 27.64 -33.88 11.02
N VAL A 498 28.55 -33.52 11.91
CA VAL A 498 28.56 -34.01 13.30
C VAL A 498 27.36 -33.44 14.06
N ASN A 499 27.11 -32.14 13.96
CA ASN A 499 25.98 -31.49 14.64
C ASN A 499 24.62 -31.96 14.09
N ALA A 500 24.53 -32.27 12.79
CA ALA A 500 23.33 -32.85 12.21
C ALA A 500 23.07 -34.25 12.77
N GLU A 501 24.12 -35.06 12.95
CA GLU A 501 24.02 -36.39 13.55
C GLU A 501 23.50 -36.30 14.99
N GLU A 502 24.07 -35.42 15.80
CA GLU A 502 23.63 -35.13 17.18
C GLU A 502 22.16 -34.68 17.22
N TYR A 503 21.77 -33.78 16.32
CA TYR A 503 20.38 -33.32 16.20
C TYR A 503 19.41 -34.46 15.85
N PHE A 504 19.81 -35.38 14.97
CA PHE A 504 18.98 -36.56 14.67
C PHE A 504 18.90 -37.50 15.87
N ASP A 505 19.99 -37.69 16.61
CA ASP A 505 20.01 -38.53 17.82
C ASP A 505 19.16 -37.93 18.96
N GLU A 506 19.09 -36.61 19.05
CA GLU A 506 18.27 -35.94 20.07
C GLU A 506 16.78 -35.99 19.72
N TYR A 507 16.41 -35.56 18.52
CA TYR A 507 15.00 -35.28 18.18
C TYR A 507 14.33 -36.34 17.31
N PHE A 508 15.10 -37.20 16.65
CA PHE A 508 14.60 -38.21 15.70
C PHE A 508 15.19 -39.60 15.97
N SER A 509 15.68 -39.88 17.18
CA SER A 509 16.36 -41.13 17.56
C SER A 509 15.56 -42.38 17.19
N SER A 510 14.26 -42.40 17.51
CA SER A 510 13.37 -43.52 17.20
C SER A 510 13.29 -43.77 15.68
N PHE A 511 13.15 -42.71 14.89
CA PHE A 511 13.10 -42.80 13.43
C PHE A 511 14.42 -43.35 12.87
N LYS A 512 15.55 -42.76 13.29
CA LYS A 512 16.90 -43.14 12.85
C LYS A 512 17.22 -44.59 13.21
N THR A 513 17.00 -45.00 14.45
CA THR A 513 17.25 -46.36 14.94
C THR A 513 16.42 -47.40 14.17
N ASN A 514 15.15 -47.09 13.89
CA ASN A 514 14.28 -47.97 13.11
C ASN A 514 14.77 -48.13 11.66
N LEU A 515 15.23 -47.04 11.06
CA LEU A 515 15.76 -47.04 9.70
C LEU A 515 17.08 -47.81 9.62
N GLU A 516 17.98 -47.65 10.60
CA GLU A 516 19.21 -48.44 10.72
C GLU A 516 18.92 -49.94 10.83
N LYS A 517 17.94 -50.31 11.66
CA LYS A 517 17.47 -51.69 11.76
C LYS A 517 16.96 -52.21 10.42
N ILE A 518 16.14 -51.44 9.70
CA ILE A 518 15.64 -51.80 8.36
C ILE A 518 16.80 -51.98 7.37
N CYS A 519 17.79 -51.09 7.40
CA CYS A 519 18.97 -51.16 6.55
C CYS A 519 19.75 -52.47 6.81
N ASN A 520 19.96 -52.82 8.07
CA ASN A 520 20.64 -54.06 8.46
C ASN A 520 19.85 -55.30 8.03
N GLU A 521 18.55 -55.36 8.33
CA GLU A 521 17.67 -56.48 7.97
C GLU A 521 17.53 -56.67 6.44
N SER A 522 17.60 -55.57 5.69
CA SER A 522 17.45 -55.55 4.22
C SER A 522 18.78 -55.58 3.46
N TYR A 523 19.92 -55.66 4.16
CA TYR A 523 21.28 -55.64 3.59
C TYR A 523 21.58 -54.36 2.76
N ILE A 524 21.08 -53.21 3.21
CA ILE A 524 21.30 -51.90 2.58
C ILE A 524 22.56 -51.29 3.18
N GLY A 525 23.68 -51.38 2.45
CA GLY A 525 24.99 -50.96 2.96
C GLY A 525 25.37 -49.48 2.78
N ASP A 526 24.51 -48.66 2.16
CA ASP A 526 24.78 -47.21 1.97
C ASP A 526 23.68 -46.40 2.64
N PHE A 527 23.88 -46.17 3.93
CA PHE A 527 23.04 -45.39 4.82
C PHE A 527 23.87 -44.30 5.49
N CYS A 528 23.50 -43.03 5.35
CA CYS A 528 24.18 -41.91 6.04
C CYS A 528 23.36 -40.61 6.02
N GLY A 529 23.71 -39.70 6.93
CA GLY A 529 23.28 -38.31 6.93
C GLY A 529 24.04 -37.44 5.91
N ILE A 530 23.34 -36.44 5.35
CA ILE A 530 23.87 -35.46 4.42
C ILE A 530 23.33 -34.10 4.82
N THR A 531 24.22 -33.16 5.11
CA THR A 531 23.86 -31.76 5.35
C THR A 531 23.74 -31.01 4.04
N PHE A 532 22.69 -30.18 3.91
CA PHE A 532 22.41 -29.43 2.71
C PHE A 532 21.92 -28.02 3.02
N SER A 533 22.60 -27.03 2.43
CA SER A 533 22.12 -25.66 2.31
C SER A 533 22.04 -25.27 0.84
N ILE A 534 20.97 -24.55 0.49
CA ILE A 534 20.80 -23.99 -0.85
C ILE A 534 21.57 -22.68 -1.04
N GLY A 535 22.04 -22.07 0.04
CA GLY A 535 22.56 -20.70 0.07
C GLY A 535 21.65 -19.76 0.87
N ASP A 536 21.91 -18.45 0.77
CA ASP A 536 21.19 -17.46 1.56
C ASP A 536 19.77 -17.26 1.02
N VAL A 537 18.78 -17.26 1.89
CA VAL A 537 17.38 -17.00 1.54
C VAL A 537 16.95 -15.65 2.14
N TYR A 538 16.18 -14.87 1.39
CA TYR A 538 15.65 -13.56 1.76
C TYR A 538 14.17 -13.49 1.40
N ALA A 539 13.41 -12.79 2.24
CA ALA A 539 11.96 -12.63 2.09
C ALA A 539 11.22 -13.95 1.84
N GLN A 540 11.73 -15.06 2.40
CA GLN A 540 11.24 -16.45 2.25
C GLN A 540 11.31 -17.04 0.83
N GLN A 541 11.53 -16.23 -0.21
CA GLN A 541 11.36 -16.63 -1.61
C GLN A 541 12.60 -16.37 -2.46
N ILE A 542 13.41 -15.35 -2.15
CA ILE A 542 14.61 -15.01 -2.91
C ILE A 542 15.78 -15.84 -2.39
N CYS A 543 16.45 -16.56 -3.27
CA CYS A 543 17.62 -17.36 -2.94
C CYS A 543 18.85 -16.87 -3.67
N LYS A 544 19.89 -16.55 -2.89
CA LYS A 544 21.25 -16.40 -3.37
C LYS A 544 21.91 -17.78 -3.40
N PHE A 545 21.75 -18.47 -4.54
CA PHE A 545 22.09 -19.88 -4.67
C PHE A 545 23.59 -20.15 -4.49
N ASN A 546 23.91 -21.11 -3.61
CA ASN A 546 25.23 -21.72 -3.45
C ASN A 546 25.15 -23.23 -3.73
N GLY A 547 25.73 -23.68 -4.84
CA GLY A 547 25.64 -25.07 -5.31
C GLY A 547 26.64 -26.05 -4.71
N GLU A 548 27.41 -25.67 -3.69
CA GLU A 548 28.45 -26.53 -3.13
C GLU A 548 27.90 -27.79 -2.46
N ASP A 549 26.83 -27.67 -1.67
CA ASP A 549 26.19 -28.82 -1.02
C ASP A 549 25.41 -29.68 -2.01
N THR A 550 24.98 -29.13 -3.16
CA THR A 550 24.36 -29.92 -4.25
C THR A 550 25.30 -31.03 -4.74
N GLU A 551 26.61 -30.81 -4.73
CA GLU A 551 27.58 -31.84 -5.12
C GLU A 551 27.56 -33.04 -4.16
N LYS A 552 27.30 -32.83 -2.86
CA LYS A 552 27.24 -33.91 -1.86
C LYS A 552 26.10 -34.89 -2.19
N VAL A 553 24.92 -34.37 -2.55
CA VAL A 553 23.76 -35.17 -2.97
C VAL A 553 24.07 -35.92 -4.26
N LEU A 554 24.61 -35.23 -5.28
CA LEU A 554 24.92 -35.84 -6.57
C LEU A 554 26.01 -36.91 -6.49
N ARG A 555 27.01 -36.74 -5.62
CA ARG A 555 28.05 -37.75 -5.38
C ARG A 555 27.44 -39.11 -5.00
N LYS A 556 26.39 -39.13 -4.18
CA LYS A 556 25.71 -40.37 -3.82
C LYS A 556 25.04 -41.05 -5.02
N LEU A 557 24.49 -40.27 -5.96
CA LEU A 557 23.93 -40.81 -7.20
C LEU A 557 25.02 -41.33 -8.14
N PHE A 558 26.11 -40.58 -8.30
CA PHE A 558 27.25 -40.97 -9.16
C PHE A 558 27.99 -42.23 -8.68
N LEU A 559 27.98 -42.53 -7.38
CA LEU A 559 28.53 -43.79 -6.86
C LEU A 559 27.67 -44.99 -7.23
N LYS A 560 26.38 -44.77 -7.52
CA LYS A 560 25.41 -45.81 -7.88
C LYS A 560 25.18 -45.90 -9.38
N SER A 561 25.78 -45.00 -10.17
CA SER A 561 25.74 -45.10 -11.63
C SER A 561 26.59 -46.29 -12.08
N LYS A 562 25.96 -47.45 -12.28
CA LYS A 562 26.59 -48.55 -13.01
C LYS A 562 26.39 -48.29 -14.51
N PRO A 563 27.46 -48.12 -15.29
CA PRO A 563 27.32 -47.95 -16.73
C PRO A 563 26.57 -49.13 -17.34
N GLU A 564 25.76 -48.90 -18.39
CA GLU A 564 25.26 -50.02 -19.19
C GLU A 564 26.47 -50.89 -19.59
N SER A 565 26.46 -52.14 -19.12
CA SER A 565 27.50 -53.10 -19.46
C SER A 565 27.55 -53.20 -20.97
N ASP A 566 28.74 -53.09 -21.55
CA ASP A 566 28.92 -53.40 -22.96
C ASP A 566 28.32 -54.77 -23.22
N LYS A 567 27.42 -54.79 -24.19
CA LYS A 567 26.72 -55.95 -24.74
C LYS A 567 27.69 -56.92 -25.44
N TRP A 568 28.93 -57.08 -24.95
CA TRP A 568 29.95 -57.95 -25.53
C TRP A 568 29.48 -59.41 -25.58
N TRP A 569 28.70 -59.85 -24.58
CA TRP A 569 28.05 -61.16 -24.57
C TRP A 569 27.02 -61.33 -25.71
N THR A 570 26.27 -60.28 -26.09
CA THR A 570 25.32 -60.37 -27.21
C THR A 570 25.98 -60.36 -28.59
N LYS A 571 27.26 -59.96 -28.69
CA LYS A 571 28.06 -60.14 -29.90
C LYS A 571 28.58 -61.57 -30.07
N ILE A 572 28.81 -62.29 -28.96
CA ILE A 572 29.29 -63.68 -28.99
C ILE A 572 28.16 -64.66 -29.31
N LEU A 573 26.92 -64.38 -28.89
CA LEU A 573 25.77 -65.24 -29.18
C LEU A 573 25.15 -65.03 -30.58
N LYS A 574 25.63 -64.05 -31.34
CA LYS A 574 25.23 -63.76 -32.72
C LYS A 574 26.37 -63.93 -33.74
N GLY A 575 27.51 -64.46 -33.29
CA GLY A 575 28.69 -64.76 -34.12
C GLY A 575 28.76 -66.24 -34.43
#